data_AF-T0QTW7-F1
#
_entry.id   AF-T0QTW7-F1
#
_cell.length_a   1.000
_cell.length_b   1.000
_cell.length_c   1.000
_cell.angle_alpha   90.00
_cell.angle_beta   90.00
_cell.angle_gamma   90.00
#
_symmetry.space_group_name_H-M   'P 1'
#
loop_
_entity.id
_entity.type
_entity.pdbx_description
1 polymer ?
#
loop_
_entity_poly.entity_id
_entity_poly.type
_entity_poly.pdbx_seq_one_letter_code
_entity_poly.pdbx_strand_id
1 'polypeptide(L)'
;MISIRPTAIAHISQLLATAMDDAETALHGSMDPLRDMALFRHRLHAINSYMMDAVKAAKNRPSDEANMYMTIEFLHEMQTKLAQAEAIEHQFTQLVETRPHTALLSALAT
;
A
#
# COMPACT_ATOMS: atom_id res chain seq x y z
N MET A 1 12.05 9.27 23.68
CA MET A 1 11.97 9.37 22.20
C MET A 1 11.81 7.97 21.62
N ILE A 2 11.03 7.82 20.56
CA ILE A 2 10.78 6.55 19.85
C ILE A 2 11.77 6.46 18.68
N SER A 3 12.49 5.36 18.54
CA SER A 3 13.46 5.13 17.45
C SER A 3 13.14 3.81 16.74
N ILE A 4 12.84 3.86 15.44
CA ILE A 4 12.63 2.66 14.62
C ILE A 4 13.98 2.19 14.06
N ARG A 5 14.22 0.87 14.05
CA ARG A 5 15.45 0.31 13.51
C ARG A 5 15.56 0.58 12.00
N PRO A 6 16.72 1.00 11.48
CA PRO A 6 16.92 1.23 10.04
C PRO A 6 16.58 0.02 9.16
N THR A 7 16.80 -1.20 9.66
CA THR A 7 16.44 -2.43 8.94
C THR A 7 14.94 -2.65 8.81
N ALA A 8 14.16 -2.24 9.82
CA ALA A 8 12.70 -2.29 9.76
C ALA A 8 12.17 -1.21 8.80
N ILE A 9 12.76 -0.01 8.84
CA ILE A 9 12.47 1.08 7.90
C ILE A 9 12.68 0.60 6.45
N ALA A 10 13.88 0.11 6.13
CA ALA A 10 14.21 -0.34 4.78
C ALA A 10 13.29 -1.47 4.29
N HIS A 11 12.97 -2.44 5.16
CA HIS A 11 12.09 -3.54 4.81
C HIS A 11 10.66 -3.06 4.52
N ILE A 12 10.11 -2.16 5.34
CA ILE A 12 8.76 -1.62 5.14
C ILE A 12 8.70 -0.78 3.85
N SER A 13 9.68 0.10 3.62
CA SER A 13 9.76 0.91 2.40
C SER A 13 9.84 0.03 1.14
N GLN A 14 10.60 -1.06 1.20
CA GLN A 14 10.70 -2.01 0.09
C GLN A 14 9.37 -2.72 -0.20
N LEU A 15 8.69 -3.26 0.84
CA LEU A 15 7.40 -3.92 0.66
C LEU A 15 6.36 -2.99 0.03
N LEU A 16 6.34 -1.73 0.44
CA LEU A 16 5.43 -0.74 -0.08
C LEU A 16 5.76 -0.36 -1.53
N ALA A 17 7.03 -0.13 -1.85
CA ALA A 17 7.45 0.15 -3.22
C ALA A 17 7.05 -0.98 -4.17
N THR A 18 7.26 -2.24 -3.79
CA THR A 18 6.84 -3.40 -4.57
C THR A 18 5.32 -3.49 -4.70
N ALA A 19 4.57 -3.28 -3.62
CA ALA A 19 3.11 -3.33 -3.68
C ALA A 19 2.52 -2.26 -4.61
N MET A 20 3.14 -1.08 -4.65
CA MET A 20 2.74 0.01 -5.54
C MET A 20 3.10 -0.27 -7.00
N ASP A 21 4.32 -0.72 -7.29
CA ASP A 21 4.76 -1.05 -8.65
C ASP A 21 3.92 -2.16 -9.29
N ASP A 22 3.61 -3.21 -8.51
CA ASP A 22 2.72 -4.29 -8.95
C ASP A 22 1.30 -3.76 -9.25
N ALA A 23 0.80 -2.84 -8.42
CA ALA A 23 -0.53 -2.27 -8.58
C ALA A 23 -0.62 -1.31 -9.79
N GLU A 24 0.40 -0.48 -10.01
CA GLU A 24 0.52 0.37 -11.18
C GLU A 24 0.62 -0.46 -12.47
N THR A 25 1.41 -1.54 -12.44
CA THR A 25 1.49 -2.48 -13.57
C THR A 25 0.13 -3.11 -13.88
N ALA A 26 -0.60 -3.54 -12.84
CA ALA A 26 -1.93 -4.09 -13.00
C ALA A 26 -2.93 -3.06 -13.57
N LEU A 27 -2.88 -1.79 -13.18
CA LEU A 27 -3.76 -0.75 -13.76
C LEU A 27 -3.64 -0.63 -15.28
N HIS A 28 -2.46 -0.85 -15.85
CA HIS A 28 -2.22 -0.72 -17.29
C HIS A 28 -2.53 -1.98 -18.11
N GLY A 29 -2.73 -3.14 -17.48
CA GLY A 29 -2.83 -4.42 -18.18
C GLY A 29 -3.69 -5.50 -17.52
N SER A 30 -4.46 -5.16 -16.48
CA SER A 30 -5.20 -6.14 -15.69
C SER A 30 -6.37 -6.78 -16.46
N MET A 31 -6.38 -8.11 -16.47
CA MET A 31 -7.55 -8.88 -16.89
C MET A 31 -8.65 -8.88 -15.83
N ASP A 32 -8.30 -8.83 -14.54
CA ASP A 32 -9.20 -8.86 -13.38
C ASP A 32 -8.88 -7.77 -12.34
N PRO A 33 -9.36 -6.54 -12.56
CA PRO A 33 -9.06 -5.38 -11.69
C PRO A 33 -9.64 -5.51 -10.28
N LEU A 34 -10.72 -6.28 -10.11
CA LEU A 34 -11.33 -6.51 -8.80
C LEU A 34 -10.41 -7.36 -7.93
N ARG A 35 -9.85 -8.42 -8.50
CA ARG A 35 -8.86 -9.27 -7.84
C ARG A 35 -7.58 -8.49 -7.52
N ASP A 36 -7.09 -7.71 -8.47
CA ASP A 36 -5.85 -6.94 -8.30
C ASP A 36 -6.02 -5.85 -7.23
N MET A 37 -7.16 -5.15 -7.21
CA MET A 37 -7.49 -4.20 -6.15
C MET A 37 -7.57 -4.89 -4.77
N ALA A 38 -8.19 -6.08 -4.69
CA ALA A 38 -8.27 -6.83 -3.43
C ALA A 38 -6.89 -7.27 -2.93
N LEU A 39 -6.01 -7.73 -3.83
CA LEU A 39 -4.65 -8.10 -3.51
C LEU A 39 -3.83 -6.89 -3.03
N PHE A 40 -3.98 -5.75 -3.70
CA PHE A 40 -3.32 -4.51 -3.32
C PHE A 40 -3.74 -4.05 -1.92
N ARG A 41 -5.05 -3.99 -1.64
CA ARG A 41 -5.59 -3.68 -0.30
C ARG A 41 -5.06 -4.63 0.78
N HIS A 42 -5.01 -5.93 0.48
CA HIS A 42 -4.48 -6.92 1.41
C HIS A 42 -3.01 -6.65 1.77
N ARG A 43 -2.17 -6.34 0.77
CA ARG A 43 -0.75 -6.02 0.98
C ARG A 43 -0.56 -4.73 1.77
N LEU A 44 -1.33 -3.68 1.47
CA LEU A 44 -1.32 -2.43 2.25
C LEU A 44 -1.66 -2.68 3.72
N HIS A 45 -2.64 -3.54 3.99
CA HIS A 45 -3.01 -3.87 5.36
C HIS A 45 -1.87 -4.58 6.12
N ALA A 46 -1.17 -5.51 5.46
CA ALA A 46 -0.01 -6.18 6.05
C ALA A 46 1.13 -5.20 6.34
N ILE A 47 1.43 -4.28 5.41
CA ILE A 47 2.45 -3.23 5.60
C ILE A 47 2.11 -2.35 6.80
N ASN A 48 0.85 -1.94 6.95
CA ASN A 48 0.40 -1.14 8.09
C ASN A 48 0.58 -1.89 9.42
N SER A 49 0.32 -3.22 9.44
CA SER A 49 0.60 -4.04 10.62
C SER A 49 2.09 -4.03 10.99
N TYR A 50 2.99 -4.21 10.01
CA TYR A 50 4.43 -4.17 10.24
C TYR A 50 4.90 -2.81 10.77
N MET A 51 4.32 -1.71 10.26
CA MET A 51 4.59 -0.36 10.76
C MET A 51 4.15 -0.21 12.21
N MET A 52 2.94 -0.64 12.55
CA MET A 52 2.43 -0.57 13.93
C MET A 52 3.31 -1.36 14.90
N ASP A 53 3.78 -2.55 14.50
CA ASP A 53 4.65 -3.37 15.31
C ASP A 53 6.04 -2.75 15.47
N ALA A 54 6.59 -2.15 14.41
CA ALA A 54 7.85 -1.40 14.47
C ALA A 54 7.75 -0.22 15.45
N VAL A 55 6.63 0.53 15.42
CA VAL A 55 6.37 1.64 16.35
C VAL A 55 6.20 1.15 17.78
N LYS A 56 5.47 0.05 18.01
CA LYS A 56 5.33 -0.56 19.35
C LYS A 56 6.68 -1.03 19.89
N ALA A 57 7.48 -1.71 19.07
CA ALA A 57 8.82 -2.16 19.45
C ALA A 57 9.74 -0.99 19.80
N ALA A 58 9.65 0.11 19.05
CA ALA A 58 10.39 1.34 19.30
C ALA A 58 9.95 2.07 20.59
N LYS A 59 8.65 2.04 20.93
CA LYS A 59 8.14 2.56 22.21
C LYS A 59 8.67 1.77 23.41
N ASN A 60 8.83 0.45 23.27
CA ASN A 60 9.29 -0.44 24.33
C ASN A 60 10.82 -0.41 24.52
N ARG A 61 11.59 0.27 23.65
CA ARG A 61 13.04 0.42 23.74
C ARG A 61 13.47 1.86 23.39
N PRO A 62 13.24 2.83 24.29
CA PRO A 62 13.59 4.23 24.02
C PRO A 62 15.10 4.47 24.24
N SER A 63 15.94 4.33 23.21
CA SER A 63 17.30 4.88 23.19
C SER A 63 17.93 4.97 21.79
N ASP A 64 18.91 5.87 21.67
CA ASP A 64 19.69 6.38 20.51
C ASP A 64 19.07 7.51 19.68
N GLU A 65 19.52 8.75 19.96
CA GLU A 65 19.21 10.01 19.24
C GLU A 65 19.54 9.95 17.73
N ALA A 66 20.51 9.14 17.32
CA ALA A 66 20.95 9.05 15.92
C ALA A 66 19.87 8.51 14.97
N ASN A 67 18.88 7.76 15.47
CA ASN A 67 17.79 7.20 14.65
C ASN A 67 16.55 8.11 14.54
N MET A 68 16.52 9.27 15.21
CA MET A 68 15.32 10.12 15.22
C MET A 68 15.07 10.77 13.86
N TYR A 69 16.10 11.33 13.23
CA TYR A 69 15.98 11.96 11.90
C TYR A 69 15.53 10.94 10.85
N MET A 70 16.13 9.74 10.84
CA MET A 70 15.70 8.64 9.96
C MET A 70 14.27 8.19 10.22
N THR A 71 13.81 8.24 11.48
CA THR A 71 12.41 7.90 11.82
C THR A 71 11.43 8.96 11.31
N ILE A 72 11.76 10.25 11.41
CA ILE A 72 10.91 11.34 10.89
C ILE A 72 10.85 11.31 9.36
N GLU A 73 11.99 11.16 8.69
CA GLU A 73 12.05 11.05 7.23
C GLU A 73 11.25 9.84 6.75
N PHE A 74 11.41 8.68 7.40
CA PHE A 74 10.62 7.49 7.10
C PHE A 74 9.12 7.73 7.28
N LEU A 75 8.68 8.35 8.38
CA LEU A 75 7.26 8.63 8.60
C LEU A 75 6.69 9.57 7.52
N HIS A 76 7.48 10.56 7.07
CA HIS A 76 7.07 11.46 6.02
C HIS A 76 7.00 10.76 4.65
N GLU A 77 8.04 10.00 4.29
CA GLU A 77 8.05 9.17 3.07
C GLU A 77 6.84 8.23 3.04
N MET A 78 6.54 7.62 4.19
CA MET A 78 5.40 6.73 4.34
C MET A 78 4.06 7.45 4.16
N GLN A 79 3.90 8.66 4.67
CA GLN A 79 2.70 9.46 4.42
C GLN A 79 2.52 9.78 2.93
N THR A 80 3.60 10.15 2.23
CA THR A 80 3.55 10.39 0.78
C THR A 80 3.14 9.13 0.02
N LYS A 81 3.73 7.98 0.36
CA LYS A 81 3.41 6.70 -0.27
C LYS A 81 1.98 6.22 0.00
N LEU A 82 1.45 6.48 1.20
CA LEU A 82 0.05 6.19 1.53
C LEU A 82 -0.91 7.02 0.68
N ALA A 83 -0.64 8.32 0.50
CA ALA A 83 -1.44 9.17 -0.37
C ALA A 83 -1.41 8.69 -1.84
N GLN A 84 -0.26 8.19 -2.31
CA GLN A 84 -0.16 7.58 -3.63
C GLN A 84 -0.94 6.26 -3.72
N ALA A 85 -0.92 5.44 -2.66
CA ALA A 85 -1.69 4.20 -2.61
C ALA A 85 -3.20 4.46 -2.67
N GLU A 86 -3.70 5.50 -1.99
CA GLU A 86 -5.09 5.94 -2.09
C GLU A 86 -5.46 6.36 -3.53
N ALA A 87 -4.55 7.05 -4.23
CA ALA A 87 -4.77 7.44 -5.63
C ALA A 87 -4.85 6.21 -6.57
N ILE A 88 -3.99 5.21 -6.37
CA ILE A 88 -4.01 3.93 -7.11
C ILE A 88 -5.34 3.20 -6.85
N GLU A 89 -5.78 3.12 -5.59
CA GLU A 89 -7.04 2.48 -5.23
C GLU A 89 -8.26 3.17 -5.87
N HIS A 90 -8.24 4.50 -5.94
CA HIS A 90 -9.26 5.27 -6.63
C HIS A 90 -9.26 4.97 -8.14
N GLN A 91 -8.09 4.85 -8.78
CA GLN A 91 -7.98 4.48 -10.19
C GLN A 91 -8.52 3.07 -10.48
N PHE A 92 -8.27 2.10 -9.60
CA PHE A 92 -8.88 0.77 -9.70
C PHE A 92 -10.41 0.85 -9.63
N THR A 93 -10.93 1.65 -8.70
CA THR A 93 -12.38 1.84 -8.52
C THR A 93 -13.00 2.42 -9.79
N GLN A 94 -12.41 3.45 -10.38
CA GLN A 94 -12.85 4.02 -11.65
C GLN A 94 -12.81 2.99 -12.78
N LEU A 95 -11.77 2.17 -12.86
CA LEU A 95 -11.63 1.16 -13.91
C LEU A 95 -12.68 0.04 -13.79
N VAL A 96 -13.07 -0.32 -12.56
CA VAL A 96 -14.16 -1.26 -12.29
C VAL A 96 -15.52 -0.66 -12.66
N GLU A 97 -15.78 0.59 -12.27
CA GLU A 97 -17.06 1.28 -12.52
C GLU A 97 -17.29 1.62 -13.99
N THR A 98 -16.22 1.88 -14.74
CA THR A 98 -16.28 2.22 -16.17
C THR A 98 -16.33 0.99 -17.08
N ARG A 99 -16.07 -0.21 -16.57
CA ARG A 99 -16.29 -1.45 -17.34
C ARG A 99 -17.79 -1.60 -17.59
N PRO A 100 -18.23 -1.64 -18.85
CA PRO A 100 -19.65 -1.66 -19.15
C PRO A 100 -20.25 -2.97 -18.62
N HIS A 101 -21.30 -2.87 -17.80
CA HIS A 101 -22.16 -3.98 -17.38
C HIS A 101 -22.91 -4.67 -18.55
N THR A 102 -22.47 -4.49 -19.79
CA THR A 102 -23.12 -4.97 -21.01
C THR A 102 -22.98 -6.46 -21.26
N ALA A 103 -22.28 -7.21 -20.41
CA ALA A 103 -22.26 -8.68 -20.51
C ALA A 103 -23.50 -9.35 -19.87
N LEU A 104 -24.28 -8.66 -19.03
CA LEU A 104 -25.43 -9.25 -18.33
C LEU A 104 -26.77 -9.13 -19.07
N LEU A 105 -26.87 -8.30 -20.11
CA LEU A 105 -28.13 -8.14 -20.87
C LEU A 105 -28.17 -8.93 -22.19
N SER A 106 -27.04 -9.39 -22.72
CA SER A 106 -27.02 -10.19 -23.95
C SER A 106 -27.26 -11.70 -23.73
N ALA A 107 -27.21 -12.19 -22.49
CA ALA A 107 -27.49 -13.59 -22.16
C ALA A 107 -28.97 -13.88 -21.87
N LEU A 108 -29.83 -12.85 -21.81
CA LEU A 108 -31.28 -12.96 -21.55
C LEU A 108 -32.13 -12.80 -22.82
N ALA A 109 -31.52 -12.71 -24.01
CA ALA A 109 -32.19 -12.44 -25.29
C ALA A 109 -32.08 -13.59 -26.32
N THR A 110 -31.73 -14.80 -25.89
CA THR A 110 -31.73 -16.03 -26.73
C THR A 110 -32.52 -17.12 -26.06
#